data_AF-A0A3G7UC14-F1
#
_entry.id   AF-A0A3G7UC14-F1
#
_cell.length_a   1.000
_cell.length_b   1.000
_cell.length_c   1.000
_cell.angle_alpha   90.00
_cell.angle_beta   90.00
_cell.angle_gamma   90.00
#
_symmetry.space_group_name_H-M   'P 1'
#
loop_
_entity.id
_entity.type
_entity.pdbx_description
1 polymer ?
#
loop_
_entity_poly.entity_id
_entity_poly.type
_entity_poly.pdbx_seq_one_letter_code
_entity_poly.pdbx_strand_id
1 'polypeptide(L)'
;MIDALTRTVVPPKPALWRRWASLPMFSYYNRLASGVLIGNAVFVLLAVDLEAIAVQTLADMVLINLSVAILIRQQYLINGLFWLATRIPRTWPLGVRRSAAKVYHFGGLHSGAALAATGWFAGLVGVQVTRYLQQPDSVSAGSLGINVVLLSVLLFMVVMAQPRIRSRFHNGFERVHRFAGWSALLLFWWQTLLTTSNLPHSLSFWVLVLLTLSILLPWLRLRKVAVEHTRPSAHAVITRLSHTSPFAGSSSSISRSPLLEWHSFANICAPGEAGFRLVISRAGDWTRQFIEDLPRYVWVKGITTAGVANVETLFKSVVYIATGSGIGPVMPHLLAAQVPIQLIWSTRSPRKTYGDELVEEILRAQPHALIWDTDERGKPDLLQLAYGAVQTCGAEAVICIANQALTQRVVQELEARGIPAYGAIWDS
;
A
#
# COMPACT_ATOMS: atom_id res chain seq x y z
N MET A 1 10.40 -33.05 5.76
CA MET A 1 9.89 -31.89 4.99
C MET A 1 11.03 -31.14 4.31
N ILE A 2 12.05 -30.67 5.03
CA ILE A 2 13.17 -29.87 4.46
C ILE A 2 13.82 -30.56 3.26
N ASP A 3 14.22 -31.83 3.39
CA ASP A 3 14.86 -32.58 2.31
C ASP A 3 13.97 -32.77 1.08
N ALA A 4 12.65 -32.89 1.28
CA ALA A 4 11.69 -32.98 0.18
C ALA A 4 11.60 -31.65 -0.58
N LEU A 5 11.58 -30.53 0.15
CA LEU A 5 11.50 -29.20 -0.43
C LEU A 5 12.78 -28.81 -1.18
N THR A 6 13.96 -29.08 -0.60
CA THR A 6 15.26 -28.75 -1.21
C THR A 6 15.60 -29.64 -2.41
N ARG A 7 14.98 -30.82 -2.54
CA ARG A 7 15.11 -31.68 -3.72
C ARG A 7 14.06 -31.41 -4.79
N THR A 8 13.06 -30.56 -4.51
CA THR A 8 12.02 -30.25 -5.49
C THR A 8 12.62 -29.51 -6.68
N VAL A 9 12.43 -30.05 -7.89
CA VAL A 9 12.86 -29.37 -9.12
C VAL A 9 11.78 -28.39 -9.55
N VAL A 10 12.11 -27.10 -9.59
CA VAL A 10 11.21 -26.08 -10.12
C VAL A 10 11.18 -26.21 -11.64
N PRO A 11 10.00 -26.40 -12.27
CA PRO A 11 9.91 -26.55 -13.72
C PRO A 11 10.44 -25.30 -14.43
N PRO A 12 10.94 -25.44 -15.67
CA PRO A 12 11.44 -24.30 -16.44
C PRO A 12 10.35 -23.24 -16.62
N LYS A 13 10.76 -21.98 -16.73
CA LYS A 13 9.81 -20.87 -16.92
C LYS A 13 9.05 -21.06 -18.23
N PRO A 14 7.72 -20.91 -18.24
CA PRO A 14 6.95 -20.94 -19.47
C PRO A 14 7.39 -19.85 -20.47
N ALA A 15 7.12 -20.09 -21.75
CA ALA A 15 7.38 -19.14 -22.83
C ALA A 15 6.74 -17.78 -22.54
N LEU A 16 7.38 -16.69 -23.01
CA LEU A 16 6.98 -15.31 -22.68
C LEU A 16 5.49 -15.04 -22.98
N TRP A 17 4.97 -15.50 -24.11
CA TRP A 17 3.58 -15.31 -24.52
C TRP A 17 2.55 -15.95 -23.59
N ARG A 18 2.93 -16.96 -22.77
CA ARG A 18 2.04 -17.55 -21.76
C ARG A 18 2.08 -16.81 -20.43
N ARG A 19 3.06 -15.92 -20.23
CA ARG A 19 3.32 -15.24 -18.95
C ARG A 19 3.50 -13.72 -19.06
N TRP A 20 3.18 -13.12 -20.20
CA TRP A 20 3.33 -11.67 -20.39
C TRP A 20 2.57 -10.87 -19.32
N ALA A 21 1.40 -11.39 -18.91
CA ALA A 21 0.57 -10.85 -17.84
C ALA A 21 1.27 -10.84 -16.46
N SER A 22 2.25 -11.72 -16.20
CA SER A 22 2.99 -11.74 -14.93
C SER A 22 4.25 -10.87 -14.96
N LEU A 23 4.55 -10.20 -16.07
CA LEU A 23 5.68 -9.26 -16.14
C LEU A 23 5.43 -8.03 -15.25
N PRO A 24 6.47 -7.47 -14.60
CA PRO A 24 6.30 -6.31 -13.71
C PRO A 24 5.63 -5.10 -14.37
N MET A 25 5.88 -4.88 -15.66
CA MET A 25 5.25 -3.82 -16.46
C MET A 25 3.72 -3.96 -16.50
N PHE A 26 3.21 -5.20 -16.53
CA PHE A 26 1.78 -5.52 -16.53
C PHE A 26 1.28 -5.94 -15.14
N SER A 27 1.95 -5.50 -14.07
CA SER A 27 1.45 -5.67 -12.71
C SER A 27 0.04 -5.09 -12.55
N TYR A 28 -0.76 -5.63 -11.63
CA TYR A 28 -2.12 -5.14 -11.38
C TYR A 28 -2.16 -3.66 -11.02
N TYR A 29 -1.16 -3.18 -10.27
CA TYR A 29 -0.94 -1.76 -10.04
C TYR A 29 -0.89 -0.95 -11.34
N ASN A 30 -0.02 -1.34 -12.27
CA ASN A 30 0.13 -0.63 -13.54
C ASN A 30 -1.13 -0.77 -14.42
N ARG A 31 -1.82 -1.91 -14.40
CA ARG A 31 -3.09 -2.08 -15.12
C ARG A 31 -4.17 -1.13 -14.61
N LEU A 32 -4.28 -0.96 -13.29
CA LEU A 32 -5.22 -0.01 -12.70
C LEU A 32 -4.86 1.42 -13.08
N ALA A 33 -3.58 1.79 -13.01
CA ALA A 33 -3.11 3.11 -13.41
C ALA A 33 -3.38 3.38 -14.91
N SER A 34 -2.98 2.46 -15.78
CA SER A 34 -3.24 2.53 -17.22
C SER A 34 -4.73 2.54 -17.53
N GLY A 35 -5.55 1.79 -16.80
CA GLY A 35 -7.00 1.77 -17.00
C GLY A 35 -7.62 3.15 -16.77
N VAL A 36 -7.22 3.86 -15.71
CA VAL A 36 -7.65 5.23 -15.46
C VAL A 36 -7.18 6.16 -16.59
N LEU A 37 -5.91 6.08 -16.99
CA LEU A 37 -5.35 6.94 -18.04
C LEU A 37 -6.00 6.69 -19.41
N ILE A 38 -6.23 5.43 -19.77
CA ILE A 38 -6.91 5.04 -21.01
C ILE A 38 -8.36 5.54 -20.99
N GLY A 39 -9.08 5.40 -19.88
CA GLY A 39 -10.44 5.93 -19.77
C GLY A 39 -10.51 7.43 -20.02
N ASN A 40 -9.56 8.19 -19.45
CA ASN A 40 -9.45 9.63 -19.71
C ASN A 40 -9.05 9.94 -21.16
N ALA A 41 -8.13 9.17 -21.75
CA ALA A 41 -7.72 9.35 -23.15
C ALA A 41 -8.85 9.04 -24.14
N VAL A 42 -9.65 8.01 -23.88
CA VAL A 42 -10.84 7.69 -24.69
C VAL A 42 -11.85 8.83 -24.63
N PHE A 43 -12.07 9.44 -23.45
CA PHE A 43 -12.93 10.62 -23.34
C PHE A 43 -12.43 11.78 -24.21
N VAL A 44 -11.12 12.05 -24.21
CA VAL A 44 -10.50 13.06 -25.10
C VAL A 44 -10.75 12.74 -26.57
N LEU A 45 -10.60 11.48 -26.99
CA LEU A 45 -10.77 11.05 -28.39
C LEU A 45 -12.24 11.09 -28.85
N LEU A 46 -13.19 10.87 -27.94
CA LEU A 46 -14.62 10.92 -28.23
C LEU A 46 -15.19 12.35 -28.16
N ALA A 47 -14.50 13.27 -27.49
CA ALA A 47 -14.83 14.68 -27.53
C ALA A 47 -14.50 15.22 -28.94
N VAL A 48 -15.56 15.38 -29.76
CA VAL A 48 -15.48 15.65 -31.22
C VAL A 48 -14.71 16.94 -31.55
N ASP A 49 -14.59 17.86 -30.59
CA ASP A 49 -13.81 19.08 -30.75
C ASP A 49 -13.15 19.48 -29.42
N LEU A 50 -11.82 19.39 -29.38
CA LEU A 50 -10.99 19.74 -28.21
C LEU A 50 -11.10 21.22 -27.85
N GLU A 51 -11.31 22.09 -28.84
CA GLU A 51 -11.48 23.53 -28.64
C GLU A 51 -12.89 23.84 -28.10
N ALA A 52 -13.87 22.96 -28.38
CA ALA A 52 -15.21 23.03 -27.84
C ALA A 52 -15.36 22.41 -26.43
N ILE A 53 -14.30 21.81 -25.86
CA ILE A 53 -14.36 21.33 -24.48
C ILE A 53 -14.52 22.54 -23.57
N ALA A 54 -15.72 22.67 -23.02
CA ALA A 54 -16.03 23.73 -22.07
C ALA A 54 -15.07 23.69 -20.88
N VAL A 55 -14.69 24.86 -20.38
CA VAL A 55 -13.85 24.99 -19.16
C VAL A 55 -14.46 24.22 -17.98
N GLN A 56 -15.79 24.16 -17.91
CA GLN A 56 -16.51 23.38 -16.91
C GLN A 56 -16.19 21.89 -17.01
N THR A 57 -16.19 21.32 -18.21
CA THR A 57 -15.85 19.90 -18.44
C THR A 57 -14.43 19.59 -17.99
N LEU A 58 -13.47 20.49 -18.27
CA LEU A 58 -12.09 20.33 -17.78
C LEU A 58 -12.06 20.33 -16.25
N ALA A 59 -12.77 21.27 -15.61
CA ALA A 59 -12.83 21.35 -14.15
C ALA A 59 -13.47 20.10 -13.53
N ASP A 60 -14.53 19.56 -14.13
CA ASP A 60 -15.20 18.34 -13.69
C ASP A 60 -14.27 17.13 -13.80
N MET A 61 -13.51 17.01 -14.90
CA MET A 61 -12.52 15.93 -15.06
C MET A 61 -11.38 16.02 -14.06
N VAL A 62 -10.90 17.23 -13.74
CA VAL A 62 -9.94 17.43 -12.64
C VAL A 62 -10.53 16.93 -11.32
N LEU A 63 -11.76 17.34 -11.01
CA LEU A 63 -12.44 17.02 -9.76
C LEU A 63 -12.67 15.51 -9.59
N ILE A 64 -13.14 14.82 -10.63
CA ILE A 64 -13.37 13.37 -10.62
C ILE A 64 -12.06 12.62 -10.36
N ASN A 65 -11.02 12.92 -11.14
CA ASN A 65 -9.75 12.23 -11.00
C ASN A 65 -9.06 12.56 -9.66
N LEU A 66 -9.12 13.80 -9.20
CA LEU A 66 -8.60 14.18 -7.88
C LEU A 66 -9.35 13.46 -6.74
N SER A 67 -10.67 13.29 -6.90
CA SER A 67 -11.48 12.55 -5.93
C SER A 67 -11.06 11.09 -5.84
N VAL A 68 -10.90 10.42 -6.98
CA VAL A 68 -10.41 9.04 -7.01
C VAL A 68 -9.01 8.96 -6.40
N ALA A 69 -8.11 9.88 -6.75
CA ALA A 69 -6.74 9.90 -6.25
C ALA A 69 -6.69 9.98 -4.71
N ILE A 70 -7.52 10.81 -4.09
CA ILE A 70 -7.52 11.00 -2.63
C ILE A 70 -8.32 9.90 -1.92
N LEU A 71 -9.55 9.62 -2.36
CA LEU A 71 -10.45 8.71 -1.65
C LEU A 71 -9.91 7.28 -1.62
N ILE A 72 -9.25 6.81 -2.68
CA ILE A 72 -8.69 5.44 -2.73
C ILE A 72 -7.58 5.19 -1.71
N ARG A 73 -6.99 6.25 -1.15
CA ARG A 73 -6.00 6.18 -0.07
C ARG A 73 -6.62 6.31 1.34
N GLN A 74 -7.94 6.46 1.43
CA GLN A 74 -8.66 6.65 2.69
C GLN A 74 -8.85 5.30 3.41
N GLN A 75 -8.53 5.27 4.71
CA GLN A 75 -8.43 4.02 5.49
C GLN A 75 -9.73 3.20 5.57
N TYR A 76 -10.88 3.85 5.68
CA TYR A 76 -12.20 3.21 5.67
C TYR A 76 -12.54 2.66 4.28
N LEU A 77 -12.22 3.40 3.20
CA LEU A 77 -12.43 2.88 1.85
C LEU A 77 -11.53 1.65 1.60
N ILE A 78 -10.26 1.71 1.98
CA ILE A 78 -9.35 0.56 1.89
C ILE A 78 -9.91 -0.63 2.66
N ASN A 79 -10.33 -0.43 3.92
CA ASN A 79 -10.94 -1.51 4.70
C ASN A 79 -12.23 -2.04 4.08
N GLY A 80 -13.08 -1.17 3.51
CA GLY A 80 -14.30 -1.56 2.81
C GLY A 80 -14.00 -2.39 1.56
N LEU A 81 -12.97 -2.02 0.78
CA LEU A 81 -12.53 -2.78 -0.39
C LEU A 81 -12.03 -4.17 0.00
N PHE A 82 -11.19 -4.27 1.03
CA PHE A 82 -10.73 -5.56 1.54
C PHE A 82 -11.89 -6.39 2.07
N TRP A 83 -12.76 -5.79 2.89
CA TRP A 83 -13.94 -6.45 3.44
C TRP A 83 -14.81 -7.04 2.33
N LEU A 84 -15.09 -6.27 1.27
CA LEU A 84 -15.87 -6.72 0.12
C LEU A 84 -15.14 -7.83 -0.65
N ALA A 85 -13.85 -7.66 -0.93
CA ALA A 85 -13.06 -8.64 -1.66
C ALA A 85 -13.00 -9.98 -0.93
N THR A 86 -12.78 -9.98 0.40
CA THR A 86 -12.65 -11.19 1.22
C THR A 86 -13.98 -11.91 1.49
N ARG A 87 -15.12 -11.36 1.05
CA ARG A 87 -16.44 -12.03 1.16
C ARG A 87 -16.69 -13.05 0.04
N ILE A 88 -15.83 -13.11 -0.98
CA ILE A 88 -15.98 -14.09 -2.06
C ILE A 88 -15.79 -15.50 -1.48
N PRO A 89 -16.80 -16.40 -1.60
CA PRO A 89 -16.74 -17.72 -1.03
C PRO A 89 -15.59 -18.57 -1.57
N ARG A 90 -15.00 -19.43 -0.73
CA ARG A 90 -13.95 -20.40 -1.14
C ARG A 90 -14.44 -21.45 -2.16
N THR A 91 -15.76 -21.57 -2.35
CA THR A 91 -16.38 -22.45 -3.36
C THR A 91 -16.34 -21.85 -4.77
N TRP A 92 -16.14 -20.55 -4.91
CA TRP A 92 -16.04 -19.91 -6.23
C TRP A 92 -14.77 -20.35 -6.97
N PRO A 93 -14.78 -20.32 -8.32
CA PRO A 93 -13.62 -20.68 -9.13
C PRO A 93 -12.36 -19.93 -8.69
N LEU A 94 -11.22 -20.64 -8.64
CA LEU A 94 -9.94 -20.08 -8.18
C LEU A 94 -9.55 -18.82 -8.97
N GLY A 95 -9.89 -18.72 -10.26
CA GLY A 95 -9.62 -17.53 -11.07
C GLY A 95 -10.28 -16.24 -10.54
N VAL A 96 -11.49 -16.34 -9.99
CA VAL A 96 -12.19 -15.18 -9.40
C VAL A 96 -11.53 -14.79 -8.08
N ARG A 97 -11.30 -15.77 -7.20
CA ARG A 97 -10.62 -15.58 -5.90
C ARG A 97 -9.22 -15.01 -6.09
N ARG A 98 -8.49 -15.53 -7.09
CA ARG A 98 -7.15 -15.08 -7.48
C ARG A 98 -7.13 -13.60 -7.85
N SER A 99 -8.13 -13.16 -8.61
CA SER A 99 -8.26 -11.78 -9.07
C SER A 99 -8.68 -10.84 -7.94
N ALA A 100 -9.65 -11.25 -7.12
CA ALA A 100 -10.10 -10.48 -5.96
C ALA A 100 -8.98 -10.26 -4.93
N ALA A 101 -8.12 -11.26 -4.73
CA ALA A 101 -6.94 -11.16 -3.87
C ALA A 101 -5.92 -10.10 -4.36
N LYS A 102 -6.08 -9.48 -5.54
CA LYS A 102 -5.26 -8.35 -5.98
C LYS A 102 -5.80 -6.99 -5.51
N VAL A 103 -6.81 -6.95 -4.64
CA VAL A 103 -7.41 -5.72 -4.08
C VAL A 103 -6.39 -4.73 -3.51
N TYR A 104 -5.28 -5.22 -2.95
CA TYR A 104 -4.22 -4.38 -2.37
C TYR A 104 -3.43 -3.54 -3.41
N HIS A 105 -3.65 -3.72 -4.71
CA HIS A 105 -3.03 -2.92 -5.78
C HIS A 105 -3.70 -1.55 -6.01
N PHE A 106 -4.58 -1.12 -5.11
CA PHE A 106 -5.35 0.13 -5.21
C PHE A 106 -4.49 1.40 -5.39
N GLY A 107 -3.21 1.39 -5.02
CA GLY A 107 -2.27 2.47 -5.31
C GLY A 107 -2.10 2.78 -6.81
N GLY A 108 -2.42 1.82 -7.69
CA GLY A 108 -2.48 2.03 -9.13
C GLY A 108 -3.57 3.02 -9.53
N LEU A 109 -4.77 2.93 -8.93
CA LEU A 109 -5.86 3.89 -9.14
C LEU A 109 -5.44 5.29 -8.66
N HIS A 110 -4.78 5.37 -7.50
CA HIS A 110 -4.25 6.64 -6.98
C HIS A 110 -3.31 7.31 -7.98
N SER A 111 -2.33 6.56 -8.50
CA SER A 111 -1.32 7.11 -9.41
C SER A 111 -1.90 7.50 -10.76
N GLY A 112 -2.73 6.63 -11.35
CA GLY A 112 -3.39 6.93 -12.63
C GLY A 112 -4.29 8.15 -12.53
N ALA A 113 -5.08 8.25 -11.46
CA ALA A 113 -5.98 9.37 -11.23
C ALA A 113 -5.23 10.67 -10.89
N ALA A 114 -4.14 10.62 -10.11
CA ALA A 114 -3.32 11.79 -9.83
C ALA A 114 -2.66 12.37 -11.10
N LEU A 115 -2.13 11.49 -11.97
CA LEU A 115 -1.59 11.89 -13.27
C LEU A 115 -2.67 12.46 -14.19
N ALA A 116 -3.85 11.82 -14.27
CA ALA A 116 -4.97 12.32 -15.05
C ALA A 116 -5.47 13.68 -14.54
N ALA A 117 -5.66 13.84 -13.22
CA ALA A 117 -6.07 15.11 -12.61
C ALA A 117 -5.07 16.24 -12.93
N THR A 118 -3.77 15.95 -12.84
CA THR A 118 -2.72 16.92 -13.17
C THR A 118 -2.73 17.27 -14.66
N GLY A 119 -2.92 16.29 -15.54
CA GLY A 119 -3.01 16.51 -16.99
C GLY A 119 -4.22 17.35 -17.39
N TRP A 120 -5.40 17.04 -16.84
CA TRP A 120 -6.60 17.86 -17.05
C TRP A 120 -6.45 19.27 -16.49
N PHE A 121 -5.81 19.41 -15.34
CA PHE A 121 -5.57 20.73 -14.74
C PHE A 121 -4.57 21.55 -15.55
N ALA A 122 -3.55 20.91 -16.13
CA ALA A 122 -2.65 21.54 -17.09
C ALA A 122 -3.40 22.03 -18.34
N GLY A 123 -4.32 21.23 -18.87
CA GLY A 123 -5.20 21.64 -19.97
C GLY A 123 -6.08 22.84 -19.60
N LEU A 124 -6.70 22.81 -18.42
CA LEU A 124 -7.52 23.93 -17.90
C LEU A 124 -6.71 25.22 -17.78
N VAL A 125 -5.52 25.16 -17.18
CA VAL A 125 -4.61 26.31 -17.07
C VAL A 125 -4.20 26.81 -18.46
N GLY A 126 -3.88 25.90 -19.39
CA GLY A 126 -3.55 26.25 -20.78
C GLY A 126 -4.66 27.04 -21.47
N VAL A 127 -5.91 26.59 -21.36
CA VAL A 127 -7.07 27.31 -21.90
C VAL A 127 -7.23 28.69 -21.25
N GLN A 128 -7.07 28.80 -19.93
CA GLN A 128 -7.15 30.09 -19.24
C GLN A 128 -6.04 31.06 -19.65
N VAL A 129 -4.81 30.57 -19.82
CA VAL A 129 -3.68 31.37 -20.32
C VAL A 129 -3.97 31.87 -21.73
N THR A 130 -4.41 31.00 -22.65
CA THR A 130 -4.74 31.41 -24.02
C THR A 130 -5.83 32.47 -24.05
N ARG A 131 -6.89 32.32 -23.24
CA ARG A 131 -7.97 33.33 -23.13
C ARG A 131 -7.46 34.65 -22.57
N TYR A 132 -6.61 34.62 -21.55
CA TYR A 132 -6.01 35.83 -20.98
C TYR A 132 -5.12 36.56 -22.00
N LEU A 133 -4.36 35.83 -22.83
CA LEU A 133 -3.51 36.45 -23.86
C LEU A 133 -4.32 37.02 -25.03
N GLN A 134 -5.43 36.38 -25.42
CA GLN A 134 -6.29 36.85 -26.49
C GLN A 134 -7.23 37.98 -26.05
N GLN A 135 -7.72 37.90 -24.81
CA GLN A 135 -8.69 38.83 -24.21
C GLN A 135 -8.34 39.02 -22.72
N PRO A 136 -7.47 39.98 -22.36
CA PRO A 136 -6.96 40.14 -20.99
C PRO A 136 -8.03 40.29 -19.91
N ASP A 137 -9.18 40.89 -20.24
CA ASP A 137 -10.29 41.09 -19.30
C ASP A 137 -11.16 39.84 -19.12
N SER A 138 -10.96 38.78 -19.91
CA SER A 138 -11.77 37.55 -19.86
C SER A 138 -11.47 36.65 -18.67
N VAL A 139 -10.28 36.78 -18.07
CA VAL A 139 -9.84 35.96 -16.92
C VAL A 139 -9.15 36.85 -15.89
N SER A 140 -9.59 36.78 -14.64
CA SER A 140 -8.93 37.50 -13.53
C SER A 140 -7.48 37.03 -13.38
N ALA A 141 -6.52 37.98 -13.44
CA ALA A 141 -5.10 37.72 -13.27
C ALA A 141 -4.78 37.03 -11.92
N GLY A 142 -5.53 37.34 -10.86
CA GLY A 142 -5.40 36.68 -9.56
C GLY A 142 -5.77 35.19 -9.63
N SER A 143 -6.93 34.87 -10.21
CA SER A 143 -7.38 33.48 -10.42
C SER A 143 -6.40 32.70 -11.29
N LEU A 144 -5.88 33.31 -12.36
CA LEU A 144 -4.88 32.68 -13.21
C LEU A 144 -3.58 32.39 -12.44
N GLY A 145 -3.10 33.36 -11.65
CA GLY A 145 -1.91 33.19 -10.81
C GLY A 145 -2.03 32.03 -9.81
N ILE A 146 -3.19 31.90 -9.16
CA ILE A 146 -3.48 30.79 -8.24
C ILE A 146 -3.43 29.45 -8.98
N ASN A 147 -4.04 29.35 -10.16
CA ASN A 147 -4.04 28.11 -10.95
C ASN A 147 -2.64 27.74 -11.46
N VAL A 148 -1.81 28.72 -11.83
CA VAL A 148 -0.41 28.48 -12.21
C VAL A 148 0.41 27.97 -11.01
N VAL A 149 0.24 28.56 -9.83
CA VAL A 149 0.90 28.10 -8.60
C VAL A 149 0.45 26.68 -8.25
N LEU A 150 -0.86 26.43 -8.28
CA LEU A 150 -1.43 25.11 -8.00
C LEU A 150 -0.90 24.05 -8.99
N LEU A 151 -0.85 24.35 -10.28
CA LEU A 151 -0.30 23.45 -11.29
C LEU A 151 1.18 23.14 -11.00
N SER A 152 1.95 24.17 -10.65
CA SER A 152 3.36 24.00 -10.29
C SER A 152 3.55 23.07 -9.09
N VAL A 153 2.69 23.20 -8.07
CA VAL A 153 2.67 22.33 -6.89
C VAL A 153 2.33 20.88 -7.28
N LEU A 154 1.32 20.66 -8.11
CA LEU A 154 0.92 19.32 -8.58
C LEU A 154 2.02 18.66 -9.41
N LEU A 155 2.64 19.41 -10.34
CA LEU A 155 3.77 18.92 -11.14
C LEU A 155 4.96 18.54 -10.27
N PHE A 156 5.28 19.35 -9.25
CA PHE A 156 6.35 19.03 -8.30
C PHE A 156 6.05 17.75 -7.52
N MET A 157 4.80 17.53 -7.09
CA MET A 157 4.38 16.27 -6.47
C MET A 157 4.55 15.08 -7.42
N VAL A 158 4.17 15.23 -8.70
CA VAL A 158 4.33 14.18 -9.72
C VAL A 158 5.81 13.83 -9.94
N VAL A 159 6.69 14.83 -10.02
CA VAL A 159 8.15 14.64 -10.15
C VAL A 159 8.68 13.88 -8.94
N MET A 160 8.37 14.32 -7.72
CA MET A 160 8.82 13.66 -6.50
C MET A 160 8.27 12.23 -6.35
N ALA A 161 7.08 11.96 -6.89
CA ALA A 161 6.44 10.65 -6.87
C ALA A 161 7.03 9.66 -7.90
N GLN A 162 7.86 10.11 -8.85
CA GLN A 162 8.48 9.22 -9.83
C GLN A 162 9.26 8.09 -9.12
N PRO A 163 9.14 6.82 -9.55
CA PRO A 163 9.71 5.69 -8.81
C PRO A 163 11.21 5.80 -8.51
N ARG A 164 11.99 6.36 -9.44
CA ARG A 164 13.44 6.56 -9.28
C ARG A 164 13.79 7.66 -8.28
N ILE A 165 13.00 8.74 -8.26
CA ILE A 165 13.22 9.88 -7.36
C ILE A 165 12.74 9.50 -5.96
N ARG A 166 11.54 8.93 -5.86
CA ARG A 166 10.94 8.47 -4.60
C ARG A 166 11.80 7.43 -3.89
N SER A 167 12.35 6.45 -4.59
CA SER A 167 13.20 5.43 -3.96
C SER A 167 14.53 6.00 -3.44
N ARG A 168 15.10 7.00 -4.14
CA ARG A 168 16.36 7.66 -3.76
C ARG A 168 16.16 8.71 -2.65
N PHE A 169 15.06 9.45 -2.70
CA PHE A 169 14.77 10.59 -1.81
C PHE A 169 13.47 10.36 -1.04
N HIS A 170 13.31 9.17 -0.44
CA HIS A 170 12.09 8.74 0.23
C HIS A 170 11.53 9.77 1.24
N ASN A 171 12.36 10.24 2.17
CA ASN A 171 11.95 11.24 3.18
C ASN A 171 11.64 12.61 2.56
N GLY A 172 12.25 12.94 1.42
CA GLY A 172 11.93 14.15 0.66
C GLY A 172 10.56 14.01 0.00
N PHE A 173 10.31 12.89 -0.68
CA PHE A 173 9.01 12.55 -1.26
C PHE A 173 7.89 12.60 -0.23
N GLU A 174 8.04 11.94 0.93
CA GLU A 174 7.00 11.91 1.96
C GLU A 174 6.63 13.32 2.45
N ARG A 175 7.63 14.18 2.67
CA ARG A 175 7.41 15.57 3.12
C ARG A 175 6.75 16.39 2.03
N VAL A 176 7.25 16.33 0.79
CA VAL A 176 6.64 17.05 -0.34
C VAL A 176 5.21 16.59 -0.52
N HIS A 177 4.95 15.29 -0.64
CA HIS A 177 3.63 14.76 -0.91
C HIS A 177 2.61 15.17 0.17
N ARG A 178 3.05 15.27 1.44
CA ARG A 178 2.22 15.76 2.55
C ARG A 178 1.94 17.25 2.49
N PHE A 179 2.99 18.07 2.55
CA PHE A 179 2.83 19.53 2.67
C PHE A 179 2.35 20.16 1.36
N ALA A 180 2.87 19.72 0.22
CA ALA A 180 2.37 20.15 -1.09
C ALA A 180 0.93 19.67 -1.31
N GLY A 181 0.56 18.49 -0.83
CA GLY A 181 -0.82 18.01 -0.87
C GLY A 181 -1.79 18.89 -0.06
N TRP A 182 -1.39 19.33 1.14
CA TRP A 182 -2.18 20.28 1.93
C TRP A 182 -2.27 21.66 1.28
N SER A 183 -1.15 22.17 0.76
CA SER A 183 -1.14 23.43 0.02
C SER A 183 -2.04 23.36 -1.22
N ALA A 184 -2.00 22.25 -1.96
CA ALA A 184 -2.86 22.05 -3.12
C ALA A 184 -4.34 22.06 -2.73
N LEU A 185 -4.71 21.38 -1.64
CA LEU A 185 -6.09 21.39 -1.13
C LEU A 185 -6.56 22.81 -0.77
N LEU A 186 -5.71 23.59 -0.08
CA LEU A 186 -6.03 24.98 0.28
C LEU A 186 -6.16 25.87 -0.96
N LEU A 187 -5.31 25.69 -1.97
CA LEU A 187 -5.38 26.42 -3.24
C LEU A 187 -6.64 26.05 -4.04
N PHE A 188 -7.05 24.78 -4.05
CA PHE A 188 -8.31 24.37 -4.66
C PHE A 188 -9.51 25.01 -3.95
N TRP A 189 -9.52 25.03 -2.62
CA TRP A 189 -10.53 25.74 -1.83
C TRP A 189 -10.59 27.22 -2.19
N TRP A 190 -9.43 27.88 -2.19
CA TRP A 190 -9.32 29.28 -2.53
C TRP A 190 -9.87 29.55 -3.94
N GLN A 191 -9.49 28.73 -4.92
CA GLN A 191 -9.98 28.83 -6.29
C GLN A 191 -11.50 28.67 -6.36
N THR A 192 -12.07 27.64 -5.72
CA THR A 192 -13.52 27.41 -5.71
C THR A 192 -14.28 28.57 -5.08
N LEU A 193 -13.80 29.12 -3.95
CA LEU A 193 -14.44 30.26 -3.29
C LEU A 193 -14.41 31.54 -4.16
N LEU A 194 -13.38 31.73 -4.98
CA LEU A 194 -13.30 32.87 -5.90
C LEU A 194 -14.21 32.71 -7.12
N THR A 195 -14.37 31.49 -7.64
CA THR A 195 -15.06 31.27 -8.93
C THR A 195 -16.52 30.84 -8.81
N THR A 196 -16.97 30.44 -7.61
CA THR A 196 -18.31 29.89 -7.40
C THR A 196 -19.16 30.84 -6.56
N SER A 197 -20.23 31.38 -7.16
CA SER A 197 -21.15 32.32 -6.51
C SER A 197 -22.15 31.65 -5.56
N ASN A 198 -22.62 30.43 -5.89
CA ASN A 198 -23.59 29.69 -5.08
C ASN A 198 -23.01 28.36 -4.57
N LEU A 199 -22.25 28.44 -3.48
CA LEU A 199 -21.50 27.30 -2.92
C LEU A 199 -22.38 26.09 -2.56
N PRO A 200 -23.54 26.23 -1.87
CA PRO A 200 -24.35 25.08 -1.48
C PRO A 200 -24.91 24.25 -2.65
N HIS A 201 -25.02 24.84 -3.84
CA HIS A 201 -25.47 24.15 -5.05
C HIS A 201 -24.32 23.67 -5.94
N SER A 202 -23.07 23.93 -5.55
CA SER A 202 -21.90 23.59 -6.34
C SER A 202 -21.38 22.19 -6.01
N LEU A 203 -21.23 21.37 -7.06
CA LEU A 203 -20.61 20.06 -6.96
C LEU A 203 -19.15 20.16 -6.48
N SER A 204 -18.39 21.13 -6.98
CA SER A 204 -16.98 21.32 -6.61
C SER A 204 -16.82 21.63 -5.13
N PHE A 205 -17.73 22.43 -4.56
CA PHE A 205 -17.76 22.73 -3.13
C PHE A 205 -17.93 21.45 -2.30
N TRP A 206 -18.99 20.67 -2.56
CA TRP A 206 -19.28 19.46 -1.77
C TRP A 206 -18.22 18.37 -1.93
N VAL A 207 -17.65 18.22 -3.13
CA VAL A 207 -16.53 17.31 -3.33
C VAL A 207 -15.32 17.79 -2.53
N LEU A 208 -14.97 19.08 -2.54
CA LEU A 208 -13.86 19.58 -1.71
C LEU A 208 -14.11 19.39 -0.21
N VAL A 209 -15.36 19.54 0.26
CA VAL A 209 -15.74 19.17 1.64
C VAL A 209 -15.43 17.70 1.91
N LEU A 210 -15.89 16.79 1.03
CA LEU A 210 -15.66 15.36 1.16
C LEU A 210 -14.16 15.02 1.19
N LEU A 211 -13.36 15.60 0.29
CA LEU A 211 -11.91 15.36 0.22
C LEU A 211 -11.18 15.91 1.44
N THR A 212 -11.61 17.07 1.94
CA THR A 212 -11.07 17.67 3.17
C THR A 212 -11.37 16.79 4.38
N LEU A 213 -12.61 16.33 4.53
CA LEU A 213 -12.99 15.42 5.61
C LEU A 213 -12.25 14.09 5.51
N SER A 214 -12.08 13.54 4.30
CA SER A 214 -11.29 12.33 4.04
C SER A 214 -9.85 12.45 4.55
N ILE A 215 -9.17 13.57 4.25
CA ILE A 215 -7.80 13.83 4.67
C ILE A 215 -7.72 14.14 6.17
N LEU A 216 -8.68 14.87 6.71
CA LEU A 216 -8.71 15.32 8.11
C LEU A 216 -9.05 14.18 9.08
N LEU A 217 -9.91 13.23 8.69
CA LEU A 217 -10.46 12.22 9.59
C LEU A 217 -9.40 11.38 10.33
N PRO A 218 -8.30 10.91 9.69
CA PRO A 218 -7.23 10.26 10.44
C PRO A 218 -6.63 11.17 11.52
N TRP A 219 -6.42 12.46 11.23
CA TRP A 219 -5.81 13.43 12.16
C TRP A 219 -6.70 13.76 13.36
N LEU A 220 -8.02 13.73 13.20
CA LEU A 220 -8.94 13.85 14.33
C LEU A 220 -8.81 12.69 15.33
N ARG A 221 -8.21 11.57 14.90
CA ARG A 221 -7.90 10.40 15.74
C ARG A 221 -6.42 10.33 16.12
N LEU A 222 -5.66 11.43 15.99
CA LEU A 222 -4.27 11.51 16.42
C LEU A 222 -4.20 11.43 17.95
N ARG A 223 -3.42 10.50 18.47
CA ARG A 223 -3.23 10.31 19.91
C ARG A 223 -1.81 9.87 20.25
N LYS A 224 -1.35 10.30 21.42
CA LYS A 224 -0.10 9.85 22.01
C LYS A 224 -0.39 8.64 22.89
N VAL A 225 0.25 7.51 22.59
CA VAL A 225 -0.02 6.21 23.21
C VAL A 225 1.22 5.76 23.96
N ALA A 226 1.03 5.32 25.21
CA ALA A 226 2.09 4.67 25.99
C ALA A 226 2.40 3.28 25.39
N VAL A 227 3.68 2.94 25.36
CA VAL A 227 4.14 1.67 24.79
C VAL A 227 5.10 0.97 25.74
N GLU A 228 5.08 -0.36 25.69
CA GLU A 228 5.98 -1.22 26.44
C GLU A 228 6.89 -1.95 25.46
N HIS A 229 8.16 -2.12 25.83
CA HIS A 229 9.16 -2.71 24.96
C HIS A 229 9.76 -3.95 25.57
N THR A 230 9.80 -5.02 24.78
CA THR A 230 10.71 -6.15 24.99
C THR A 230 11.76 -6.06 23.90
N ARG A 231 13.05 -6.07 24.27
CA ARG A 231 14.17 -5.98 23.32
C ARG A 231 14.95 -7.29 23.30
N PRO A 232 14.58 -8.27 22.45
CA PRO A 232 15.30 -9.53 22.36
C PRO A 232 16.75 -9.37 21.91
N SER A 233 17.05 -8.34 21.09
CA SER A 233 18.40 -8.12 20.57
C SER A 233 18.66 -6.65 20.21
N ALA A 234 19.89 -6.34 19.80
CA ALA A 234 20.22 -5.03 19.23
C ALA A 234 19.57 -4.79 17.85
N HIS A 235 19.03 -5.83 17.21
CA HIS A 235 18.45 -5.76 15.87
C HIS A 235 16.93 -5.64 15.88
N ALA A 236 16.23 -6.14 16.92
CA ALA A 236 14.77 -6.15 16.97
C ALA A 236 14.24 -5.74 18.34
N VAL A 237 13.11 -5.03 18.32
CA VAL A 237 12.30 -4.72 19.51
C VAL A 237 10.85 -5.11 19.24
N ILE A 238 10.21 -5.72 20.22
CA ILE A 238 8.78 -6.05 20.24
C ILE A 238 8.10 -4.98 21.10
N THR A 239 7.22 -4.19 20.48
CA THR A 239 6.55 -3.06 21.14
C THR A 239 5.08 -3.38 21.34
N ARG A 240 4.60 -3.36 22.57
CA ARG A 240 3.19 -3.60 22.93
C ARG A 240 2.42 -2.28 23.02
N LEU A 241 1.22 -2.28 22.46
CA LEU A 241 0.26 -1.18 22.53
C LEU A 241 -1.09 -1.72 23.03
N SER A 242 -1.65 -1.10 24.06
CA SER A 242 -2.89 -1.56 24.72
C SER A 242 -4.11 -0.65 24.49
N HIS A 243 -3.97 0.37 23.66
CA HIS A 243 -5.00 1.40 23.46
C HIS A 243 -6.20 0.96 22.60
N THR A 244 -6.10 -0.18 21.91
CA THR A 244 -7.17 -0.76 21.07
C THR A 244 -6.82 -2.22 20.77
N SER A 245 -7.83 -3.01 20.39
CA SER A 245 -7.65 -4.39 19.92
C SER A 245 -8.01 -4.49 18.43
N PRO A 246 -7.02 -4.48 17.52
CA PRO A 246 -7.29 -4.49 16.09
C PRO A 246 -7.55 -5.92 15.57
N PHE A 247 -8.03 -6.03 14.33
CA PHE A 247 -8.28 -7.33 13.71
C PHE A 247 -6.99 -7.97 13.15
N ALA A 248 -6.97 -9.30 13.05
CA ALA A 248 -5.83 -10.05 12.52
C ALA A 248 -5.57 -9.68 11.04
N GLY A 249 -4.30 -9.49 10.69
CA GLY A 249 -3.91 -9.03 9.35
C GLY A 249 -4.10 -7.54 9.09
N SER A 250 -4.36 -6.75 10.14
CA SER A 250 -4.33 -5.30 10.07
C SER A 250 -2.93 -4.72 10.36
N SER A 251 -2.73 -3.47 9.96
CA SER A 251 -1.54 -2.68 10.25
C SER A 251 -1.89 -1.35 10.89
N SER A 252 -0.93 -0.79 11.62
CA SER A 252 -1.00 0.53 12.22
C SER A 252 0.28 1.31 11.93
N SER A 253 0.11 2.60 11.65
CA SER A 253 1.22 3.53 11.49
C SER A 253 1.51 4.23 12.82
N ILE A 254 2.79 4.22 13.21
CA ILE A 254 3.28 4.93 14.39
C ILE A 254 4.28 6.01 13.98
N SER A 255 4.43 7.02 14.82
CA SER A 255 5.35 8.13 14.59
C SER A 255 5.97 8.64 15.88
N ARG A 256 7.21 9.14 15.79
CA ARG A 256 7.85 9.95 16.84
C ARG A 256 7.62 11.44 16.61
N SER A 257 7.52 11.84 15.34
CA SER A 257 7.34 13.22 14.87
C SER A 257 6.12 13.26 13.91
N PRO A 258 4.89 13.45 14.44
CA PRO A 258 3.66 13.17 13.70
C PRO A 258 3.47 14.07 12.47
N LEU A 259 4.12 15.23 12.41
CA LEU A 259 4.11 16.11 11.23
C LEU A 259 5.15 15.75 10.17
N LEU A 260 6.14 14.89 10.46
CA LEU A 260 7.27 14.63 9.57
C LEU A 260 7.28 13.22 8.99
N GLU A 261 7.17 12.18 9.81
CA GLU A 261 7.40 10.79 9.38
C GLU A 261 6.37 9.83 9.99
N TRP A 262 6.00 8.77 9.29
CA TRP A 262 5.07 7.74 9.76
C TRP A 262 5.54 6.37 9.26
N HIS A 263 5.54 5.37 10.13
CA HIS A 263 6.01 4.03 9.78
C HIS A 263 4.94 2.98 10.12
N SER A 264 4.59 2.18 9.13
CA SER A 264 3.54 1.16 9.24
C SER A 264 4.12 -0.19 9.66
N PHE A 265 3.51 -0.79 10.67
CA PHE A 265 3.83 -2.12 11.16
C PHE A 265 2.56 -2.96 11.26
N ALA A 266 2.70 -4.28 11.12
CA ALA A 266 1.57 -5.20 11.26
C ALA A 266 1.24 -5.44 12.74
N ASN A 267 -0.05 -5.53 13.03
CA ASN A 267 -0.56 -5.68 14.38
C ASN A 267 -0.64 -7.16 14.76
N ILE A 268 0.21 -7.59 15.70
CA ILE A 268 0.23 -8.95 16.22
C ILE A 268 -0.65 -9.03 17.46
N CYS A 269 -1.90 -9.42 17.27
CA CYS A 269 -2.86 -9.66 18.35
C CYS A 269 -2.69 -11.08 18.88
N ALA A 270 -2.42 -11.23 20.17
CA ALA A 270 -2.43 -12.53 20.83
C ALA A 270 -3.88 -12.95 21.13
N PRO A 271 -4.28 -14.22 20.89
CA PRO A 271 -5.62 -14.68 21.23
C PRO A 271 -5.94 -14.50 22.71
N GLY A 272 -7.09 -13.89 23.02
CA GLY A 272 -7.54 -13.67 24.40
C GLY A 272 -6.87 -12.51 25.15
N GLU A 273 -5.92 -11.80 24.53
CA GLU A 273 -5.28 -10.63 25.14
C GLU A 273 -5.77 -9.31 24.53
N ALA A 274 -5.90 -8.30 25.38
CA ALA A 274 -6.14 -6.93 24.92
C ALA A 274 -4.84 -6.30 24.36
N GLY A 275 -4.99 -5.48 23.32
CA GLY A 275 -3.87 -4.81 22.67
C GLY A 275 -3.24 -5.63 21.55
N PHE A 276 -2.07 -5.18 21.11
CA PHE A 276 -1.30 -5.82 20.04
C PHE A 276 0.20 -5.52 20.19
N ARG A 277 1.02 -6.33 19.52
CA ARG A 277 2.48 -6.17 19.46
C ARG A 277 2.92 -5.78 18.06
N LEU A 278 3.98 -5.01 17.97
CA LEU A 278 4.69 -4.66 16.74
C LEU A 278 6.10 -5.23 16.82
N VAL A 279 6.53 -5.96 15.79
CA VAL A 279 7.93 -6.36 15.63
C VAL A 279 8.64 -5.30 14.78
N ILE A 280 9.54 -4.56 15.40
CA ILE A 280 10.29 -3.48 14.76
C ILE A 280 11.76 -3.92 14.67
N SER A 281 12.22 -4.15 13.45
CA SER A 281 13.61 -4.53 13.18
C SER A 281 14.39 -3.40 12.55
N ARG A 282 15.70 -3.38 12.80
CA ARG A 282 16.65 -2.40 12.27
C ARG A 282 16.77 -2.52 10.76
N ALA A 283 16.13 -1.61 10.04
CA ALA A 283 16.11 -1.57 8.57
C ALA A 283 16.45 -0.18 7.98
N GLY A 284 16.39 0.88 8.79
CA GLY A 284 16.68 2.25 8.37
C GLY A 284 16.90 3.15 9.60
N ASP A 285 17.14 4.43 9.36
CA ASP A 285 17.52 5.38 10.42
C ASP A 285 16.46 5.49 11.52
N TRP A 286 15.18 5.58 11.13
CA TRP A 286 14.08 5.65 12.08
C TRP A 286 13.97 4.43 12.99
N THR A 287 14.03 3.22 12.41
CA THR A 287 13.92 1.96 13.17
C THR A 287 15.15 1.73 14.04
N ARG A 288 16.35 2.13 13.57
CA ARG A 288 17.58 2.12 14.37
C ARG A 288 17.42 3.01 15.61
N GLN A 289 17.04 4.26 15.43
CA GLN A 289 16.85 5.22 16.52
C GLN A 289 15.74 4.76 17.48
N PHE A 290 14.65 4.18 16.96
CA PHE A 290 13.58 3.64 17.80
C PHE A 290 14.07 2.51 18.74
N ILE A 291 14.90 1.60 18.22
CA ILE A 291 15.47 0.48 18.99
C ILE A 291 16.51 0.96 20.02
N GLU A 292 17.24 2.03 19.70
CA GLU A 292 18.25 2.62 20.58
C GLU A 292 17.63 3.46 21.71
N ASP A 293 16.63 4.27 21.39
CA ASP A 293 16.01 5.20 22.35
C ASP A 293 14.92 4.56 23.22
N LEU A 294 14.24 3.52 22.72
CA LEU A 294 13.11 2.84 23.40
C LEU A 294 12.06 3.83 23.95
N PRO A 295 11.40 4.61 23.08
CA PRO A 295 10.54 5.71 23.50
C PRO A 295 9.28 5.23 24.24
N ARG A 296 9.05 5.73 25.45
CA ARG A 296 7.85 5.40 26.26
C ARG A 296 6.50 5.73 25.61
N TYR A 297 6.50 6.60 24.60
CA TYR A 297 5.30 7.04 23.92
C TYR A 297 5.52 7.13 22.42
N VAL A 298 4.48 6.79 21.66
CA VAL A 298 4.42 6.97 20.19
C VAL A 298 3.12 7.66 19.80
N TRP A 299 3.13 8.34 18.67
CA TRP A 299 1.92 8.87 18.06
C TRP A 299 1.28 7.82 17.15
N VAL A 300 -0.04 7.66 17.28
CA VAL A 300 -0.88 6.81 16.42
C VAL A 300 -1.95 7.68 15.80
N LYS A 301 -2.30 7.43 14.54
CA LYS A 301 -3.31 8.19 13.79
C LYS A 301 -4.29 7.26 13.08
N GLY A 302 -5.55 7.68 13.00
CA GLY A 302 -6.57 7.00 12.21
C GLY A 302 -7.01 5.65 12.75
N ILE A 303 -7.49 4.79 11.85
CA ILE A 303 -7.91 3.41 12.15
C ILE A 303 -6.88 2.40 11.61
N THR A 304 -6.96 1.15 12.08
CA THR A 304 -6.12 0.07 11.55
C THR A 304 -6.57 -0.32 10.15
N THR A 305 -5.62 -0.54 9.25
CA THR A 305 -5.89 -0.83 7.83
C THR A 305 -5.59 -2.29 7.51
N ALA A 306 -6.40 -2.92 6.66
CA ALA A 306 -6.14 -4.28 6.19
C ALA A 306 -4.81 -4.35 5.41
N GLY A 307 -3.97 -5.31 5.77
CA GLY A 307 -2.73 -5.62 5.07
C GLY A 307 -2.94 -6.64 3.95
N VAL A 308 -1.93 -6.77 3.08
CA VAL A 308 -1.95 -7.69 1.93
C VAL A 308 -2.29 -9.13 2.32
N ALA A 309 -1.84 -9.60 3.47
CA ALA A 309 -2.02 -10.98 3.91
C ALA A 309 -3.47 -11.31 4.31
N ASN A 310 -4.35 -10.32 4.50
CA ASN A 310 -5.78 -10.52 4.73
C ASN A 310 -6.49 -11.28 3.58
N VAL A 311 -5.89 -11.28 2.38
CA VAL A 311 -6.42 -12.04 1.23
C VAL A 311 -6.29 -13.56 1.38
N GLU A 312 -5.60 -14.07 2.41
CA GLU A 312 -5.50 -15.51 2.69
C GLU A 312 -6.87 -16.18 2.81
N THR A 313 -7.86 -15.44 3.33
CA THR A 313 -9.20 -15.95 3.64
C THR A 313 -9.97 -16.40 2.38
N LEU A 314 -9.53 -15.91 1.22
CA LEU A 314 -10.01 -16.30 -0.10
C LEU A 314 -9.53 -17.68 -0.54
N PHE A 315 -8.60 -18.31 0.18
CA PHE A 315 -7.99 -19.59 -0.20
C PHE A 315 -8.32 -20.68 0.82
N LYS A 316 -8.31 -21.93 0.35
CA LYS A 316 -8.51 -23.12 1.18
C LYS A 316 -7.27 -23.46 2.00
N SER A 317 -6.09 -23.06 1.53
CA SER A 317 -4.79 -23.29 2.17
C SER A 317 -3.75 -22.36 1.55
N VAL A 318 -2.79 -21.90 2.36
CA VAL A 318 -1.75 -20.96 1.92
C VAL A 318 -0.36 -21.35 2.41
N VAL A 319 0.66 -21.06 1.60
CA VAL A 319 2.07 -21.06 2.03
C VAL A 319 2.49 -19.63 2.33
N TYR A 320 2.96 -19.40 3.54
CA TYR A 320 3.61 -18.14 3.89
C TYR A 320 5.11 -18.25 3.74
N ILE A 321 5.70 -17.26 3.06
CA ILE A 321 7.14 -17.05 3.06
C ILE A 321 7.42 -15.76 3.81
N ALA A 322 8.22 -15.85 4.85
CA ALA A 322 8.70 -14.69 5.60
C ALA A 322 10.24 -14.64 5.53
N THR A 323 10.81 -13.45 5.39
CA THR A 323 12.24 -13.24 5.62
C THR A 323 12.50 -12.19 6.68
N GLY A 324 13.35 -12.51 7.66
CA GLY A 324 13.67 -11.56 8.73
C GLY A 324 12.41 -11.04 9.43
N SER A 325 12.28 -9.71 9.48
CA SER A 325 11.14 -9.02 10.11
C SER A 325 9.82 -9.21 9.36
N GLY A 326 9.85 -9.81 8.17
CA GLY A 326 8.65 -10.23 7.45
C GLY A 326 7.79 -11.23 8.22
N ILE A 327 8.31 -11.82 9.31
CA ILE A 327 7.51 -12.62 10.24
C ILE A 327 6.45 -11.78 10.97
N GLY A 328 6.70 -10.48 11.20
CA GLY A 328 5.77 -9.59 11.89
C GLY A 328 4.40 -9.52 11.22
N PRO A 329 4.32 -9.25 9.90
CA PRO A 329 3.07 -9.32 9.15
C PRO A 329 2.44 -10.71 9.00
N VAL A 330 3.21 -11.79 9.19
CA VAL A 330 2.70 -13.16 9.07
C VAL A 330 2.12 -13.66 10.39
N MET A 331 2.72 -13.29 11.53
CA MET A 331 2.32 -13.74 12.86
C MET A 331 0.82 -13.60 13.19
N PRO A 332 0.12 -12.49 12.87
CA PRO A 332 -1.30 -12.34 13.16
C PRO A 332 -2.15 -13.43 12.49
N HIS A 333 -1.73 -13.89 11.31
CA HIS A 333 -2.41 -14.94 10.55
C HIS A 333 -2.12 -16.32 11.12
N LEU A 334 -0.88 -16.57 11.56
CA LEU A 334 -0.52 -17.82 12.23
C LEU A 334 -1.32 -18.02 13.52
N LEU A 335 -1.48 -16.95 14.31
CA LEU A 335 -2.22 -16.95 15.57
C LEU A 335 -3.73 -17.05 15.36
N ALA A 336 -4.27 -16.38 14.34
CA ALA A 336 -5.69 -16.44 14.04
C ALA A 336 -6.11 -17.78 13.39
N ALA A 337 -5.20 -18.45 12.69
CA ALA A 337 -5.37 -19.78 12.10
C ALA A 337 -6.69 -19.96 11.30
N GLN A 338 -7.12 -18.92 10.57
CA GLN A 338 -8.39 -18.92 9.82
C GLN A 338 -8.38 -19.85 8.59
N VAL A 339 -7.19 -20.22 8.14
CA VAL A 339 -6.93 -21.17 7.06
C VAL A 339 -5.77 -22.08 7.45
N PRO A 340 -5.70 -23.31 6.90
CA PRO A 340 -4.49 -24.11 6.91
C PRO A 340 -3.30 -23.33 6.34
N ILE A 341 -2.23 -23.22 7.13
CA ILE A 341 -1.03 -22.45 6.80
C ILE A 341 0.19 -23.37 6.84
N GLN A 342 1.05 -23.27 5.82
CA GLN A 342 2.41 -23.77 5.88
C GLN A 342 3.38 -22.59 5.92
N LEU A 343 4.12 -22.43 7.03
CA LEU A 343 5.12 -21.37 7.17
C LEU A 343 6.49 -21.83 6.65
N ILE A 344 7.13 -20.95 5.89
CA ILE A 344 8.57 -20.95 5.59
C ILE A 344 9.14 -19.61 6.05
N TRP A 345 9.88 -19.60 7.16
CA TRP A 345 10.52 -18.40 7.67
C TRP A 345 12.03 -18.55 7.58
N SER A 346 12.67 -17.70 6.76
CA SER A 346 14.13 -17.66 6.60
C SER A 346 14.69 -16.42 7.27
N THR A 347 15.56 -16.61 8.25
CA THR A 347 16.19 -15.49 8.94
C THR A 347 17.54 -15.88 9.54
N ARG A 348 18.30 -14.86 9.93
CA ARG A 348 19.60 -15.01 10.56
C ARG A 348 19.41 -15.23 12.07
N SER A 349 19.92 -16.32 12.62
CA SER A 349 19.91 -16.59 14.07
C SER A 349 18.54 -16.27 14.73
N PRO A 350 17.43 -16.93 14.34
CA PRO A 350 16.06 -16.53 14.68
C PRO A 350 15.85 -16.27 16.17
N ARG A 351 16.30 -17.21 17.02
CA ARG A 351 16.18 -17.11 18.49
C ARG A 351 17.01 -15.97 19.07
N LYS A 352 18.26 -15.80 18.62
CA LYS A 352 19.12 -14.69 19.08
C LYS A 352 18.59 -13.33 18.64
N THR A 353 17.94 -13.26 17.47
CA THR A 353 17.47 -12.00 16.90
C THR A 353 16.10 -11.58 17.45
N TYR A 354 15.14 -12.50 17.53
CA TYR A 354 13.73 -12.22 17.86
C TYR A 354 13.29 -12.77 19.23
N GLY A 355 14.17 -13.51 19.93
CA GLY A 355 13.91 -14.09 21.24
C GLY A 355 13.24 -15.46 21.16
N ASP A 356 13.45 -16.27 22.20
CA ASP A 356 12.86 -17.61 22.29
C ASP A 356 11.34 -17.57 22.35
N GLU A 357 10.76 -16.61 23.09
CA GLU A 357 9.31 -16.49 23.26
C GLU A 357 8.56 -16.40 21.92
N LEU A 358 9.05 -15.58 20.98
CA LEU A 358 8.43 -15.42 19.67
C LEU A 358 8.59 -16.68 18.81
N VAL A 359 9.74 -17.34 18.88
CA VAL A 359 9.98 -18.59 18.13
C VAL A 359 9.10 -19.72 18.67
N GLU A 360 9.00 -19.87 19.99
CA GLU A 360 8.12 -20.85 20.63
C GLU A 360 6.65 -20.56 20.36
N GLU A 361 6.25 -19.28 20.29
CA GLU A 361 4.89 -18.91 19.91
C GLU A 361 4.56 -19.34 18.47
N ILE A 362 5.50 -19.15 17.53
CA ILE A 362 5.35 -19.64 16.15
C ILE A 362 5.22 -21.16 16.13
N LEU A 363 6.09 -21.89 16.83
CA LEU A 363 6.09 -23.35 16.82
C LEU A 363 4.84 -23.94 17.51
N ARG A 364 4.32 -23.28 18.54
CA ARG A 364 3.03 -23.65 19.15
C ARG A 364 1.86 -23.43 18.19
N ALA A 365 1.85 -22.29 17.48
CA ALA A 365 0.78 -21.99 16.51
C ALA A 365 0.89 -22.84 15.23
N GLN A 366 2.10 -23.17 14.80
CA GLN A 366 2.40 -23.91 13.58
C GLN A 366 3.53 -24.92 13.83
N PRO A 367 3.23 -26.12 14.37
CA PRO A 367 4.23 -27.14 14.69
C PRO A 367 5.05 -27.62 13.49
N HIS A 368 4.49 -27.51 12.29
CA HIS A 368 5.16 -27.87 11.03
C HIS A 368 5.84 -26.70 10.33
N ALA A 369 6.00 -25.54 11.00
CA ALA A 369 6.70 -24.40 10.45
C ALA A 369 8.15 -24.76 10.06
N LEU A 370 8.55 -24.36 8.86
CA LEU A 370 9.95 -24.40 8.43
C LEU A 370 10.66 -23.13 8.87
N ILE A 371 11.41 -23.21 9.97
CA ILE A 371 12.32 -22.14 10.39
C ILE A 371 13.71 -22.44 9.83
N TRP A 372 14.19 -21.59 8.93
CA TRP A 372 15.48 -21.71 8.26
C TRP A 372 16.46 -20.68 8.80
N ASP A 373 17.44 -21.14 9.60
CA ASP A 373 18.55 -20.31 10.04
C ASP A 373 19.60 -20.16 8.93
N THR A 374 19.76 -18.93 8.43
CA THR A 374 20.72 -18.63 7.37
C THR A 374 22.17 -18.59 7.84
N ASP A 375 22.44 -18.41 9.13
CA ASP A 375 23.81 -18.49 9.66
C ASP A 375 24.30 -19.95 9.67
N GLU A 376 23.42 -20.90 9.96
CA GLU A 376 23.77 -22.32 10.02
C GLU A 376 23.76 -23.00 8.64
N ARG A 377 22.80 -22.63 7.78
CA ARG A 377 22.49 -23.37 6.54
C ARG A 377 22.76 -22.58 5.26
N GLY A 378 23.23 -21.34 5.38
CA GLY A 378 23.32 -20.41 4.25
C GLY A 378 21.94 -19.93 3.76
N LYS A 379 21.92 -19.14 2.69
CA LYS A 379 20.68 -18.59 2.11
C LYS A 379 19.97 -19.65 1.27
N PRO A 380 18.68 -19.95 1.54
CA PRO A 380 17.93 -20.93 0.76
C PRO A 380 17.46 -20.36 -0.58
N ASP A 381 17.19 -21.24 -1.54
CA ASP A 381 16.34 -20.88 -2.69
C ASP A 381 14.87 -20.87 -2.25
N LEU A 382 14.38 -19.69 -1.87
CA LEU A 382 12.99 -19.53 -1.41
C LEU A 382 11.96 -19.81 -2.50
N LEU A 383 12.29 -19.66 -3.78
CA LEU A 383 11.38 -20.06 -4.86
C LEU A 383 11.22 -21.58 -4.89
N GLN A 384 12.32 -22.31 -4.75
CA GLN A 384 12.32 -23.76 -4.68
C GLN A 384 11.51 -24.25 -3.47
N LEU A 385 11.80 -23.72 -2.28
CA LEU A 385 11.07 -24.10 -1.07
C LEU A 385 9.58 -23.80 -1.16
N ALA A 386 9.21 -22.64 -1.71
CA ALA A 386 7.81 -22.27 -1.92
C ALA A 386 7.10 -23.21 -2.89
N TYR A 387 7.72 -23.49 -4.03
CA TYR A 387 7.15 -24.37 -5.03
C TYR A 387 6.97 -25.79 -4.46
N GLY A 388 7.98 -26.32 -3.77
CA GLY A 388 7.88 -27.62 -3.11
C GLY A 388 6.77 -27.68 -2.05
N ALA A 389 6.61 -26.61 -1.27
CA ALA A 389 5.58 -26.55 -0.24
C ALA A 389 4.17 -26.50 -0.84
N VAL A 390 4.01 -25.78 -1.96
CA VAL A 390 2.76 -25.80 -2.73
C VAL A 390 2.43 -27.21 -3.21
N GLN A 391 3.41 -27.94 -3.76
CA GLN A 391 3.18 -29.31 -4.24
C GLN A 391 2.89 -30.30 -3.10
N THR A 392 3.62 -30.21 -1.99
CA THR A 392 3.52 -31.16 -0.88
C THR A 392 2.24 -30.93 -0.06
N CYS A 393 1.87 -29.67 0.17
CA CYS A 393 0.72 -29.32 1.00
C CYS A 393 -0.57 -29.08 0.20
N GLY A 394 -0.51 -29.13 -1.14
CA GLY A 394 -1.64 -28.79 -2.00
C GLY A 394 -2.15 -27.36 -1.78
N ALA A 395 -1.24 -26.41 -1.51
CA ALA A 395 -1.62 -25.03 -1.19
C ALA A 395 -2.21 -24.31 -2.40
N GLU A 396 -3.31 -23.57 -2.21
CA GLU A 396 -3.94 -22.82 -3.31
C GLU A 396 -3.21 -21.50 -3.63
N ALA A 397 -2.49 -20.93 -2.66
CA ALA A 397 -1.79 -19.67 -2.85
C ALA A 397 -0.50 -19.56 -2.02
N VAL A 398 0.37 -18.63 -2.43
CA VAL A 398 1.59 -18.25 -1.71
C VAL A 398 1.55 -16.78 -1.35
N ILE A 399 1.82 -16.44 -0.09
CA ILE A 399 1.94 -15.06 0.39
C ILE A 399 3.39 -14.83 0.86
N CYS A 400 4.10 -13.96 0.16
CA CYS A 400 5.52 -13.69 0.38
C CYS A 400 5.75 -12.31 0.98
N ILE A 401 6.24 -12.29 2.22
CA ILE A 401 6.62 -11.10 2.98
C ILE A 401 8.15 -11.07 3.13
N ALA A 402 8.80 -10.38 2.20
CA ALA A 402 10.24 -10.26 2.12
C ALA A 402 10.65 -8.87 1.61
N ASN A 403 11.94 -8.65 1.33
CA ASN A 403 12.38 -7.43 0.66
C ASN A 403 11.86 -7.34 -0.79
N GLN A 404 11.92 -6.15 -1.39
CA GLN A 404 11.35 -5.86 -2.71
C GLN A 404 11.78 -6.80 -3.81
N ALA A 405 13.10 -6.96 -3.98
CA ALA A 405 13.66 -7.78 -5.05
C ALA A 405 13.22 -9.24 -4.93
N LEU A 406 13.25 -9.78 -3.71
CA LEU A 406 12.90 -11.17 -3.46
C LEU A 406 11.39 -11.41 -3.60
N THR A 407 10.55 -10.55 -3.04
CA THR A 407 9.10 -10.66 -3.18
C THR A 407 8.68 -10.59 -4.65
N GLN A 408 9.21 -9.63 -5.41
CA GLN A 408 8.92 -9.52 -6.84
C GLN A 408 9.35 -10.77 -7.61
N ARG A 409 10.56 -11.29 -7.35
CA ARG A 409 11.05 -12.52 -7.97
C ARG A 409 10.13 -13.71 -7.66
N VAL A 410 9.85 -13.97 -6.39
CA VAL A 410 9.05 -15.15 -5.99
C VAL A 410 7.63 -15.06 -6.55
N VAL A 411 6.97 -13.90 -6.42
CA VAL A 411 5.61 -13.70 -6.93
C VAL A 411 5.59 -13.88 -8.45
N GLN A 412 6.48 -13.22 -9.18
CA GLN A 412 6.53 -13.34 -10.65
C GLN A 412 6.77 -14.78 -11.11
N GLU A 413 7.70 -15.49 -10.47
CA GLU A 413 8.06 -16.85 -10.86
C GLU A 413 6.95 -17.87 -10.59
N LEU A 414 6.25 -17.73 -9.47
CA LEU A 414 5.11 -18.59 -9.14
C LEU A 414 3.90 -18.27 -10.02
N GLU A 415 3.60 -16.98 -10.23
CA GLU A 415 2.49 -16.58 -11.11
C GLU A 415 2.71 -16.98 -12.57
N ALA A 416 3.96 -16.92 -13.05
CA ALA A 416 4.33 -17.43 -14.36
C ALA A 416 4.06 -18.94 -14.52
N ARG A 417 4.03 -19.69 -13.41
CA ARG A 417 3.72 -21.13 -13.35
C ARG A 417 2.26 -21.41 -12.98
N GLY A 418 1.40 -20.39 -13.01
CA GLY A 418 -0.03 -20.53 -12.72
C GLY A 418 -0.37 -20.62 -11.22
N ILE A 419 0.62 -20.53 -10.32
CA ILE A 419 0.40 -20.55 -8.87
C ILE A 419 0.01 -19.13 -8.42
N PRO A 420 -1.15 -18.93 -7.78
CA PRO A 420 -1.52 -17.66 -7.19
C PRO A 420 -0.47 -17.23 -6.15
N ALA A 421 0.18 -16.09 -6.38
CA ALA A 421 1.16 -15.54 -5.47
C ALA A 421 0.93 -14.05 -5.20
N TYR A 422 1.20 -13.65 -3.97
CA TYR A 422 0.94 -12.32 -3.43
C TYR A 422 2.10 -11.88 -2.55
N GLY A 423 2.27 -10.57 -2.42
CA GLY A 423 3.30 -10.01 -1.56
C GLY A 423 3.10 -8.51 -1.38
N ALA A 424 3.85 -7.94 -0.44
CA ALA A 424 3.82 -6.51 -0.19
C ALA A 424 4.13 -5.70 -1.47
N ILE A 425 3.55 -4.51 -1.56
CA ILE A 425 3.88 -3.52 -2.57
C ILE A 425 4.61 -2.35 -1.91
N TRP A 426 5.51 -1.73 -2.66
CA TRP A 426 6.27 -0.57 -2.23
C TRP A 426 5.62 0.68 -2.82
N ASP A 427 4.42 0.98 -2.36
CA ASP A 427 3.57 2.08 -2.85
C ASP A 427 3.29 3.15 -1.78
N SER A 428 4.07 3.12 -0.70
CA SER A 428 4.13 4.17 0.34
C SER A 428 4.44 5.54 -0.24
#